data_AF-A0A660ZC27-F1
#
_entry.id   AF-A0A660ZC27-F1
#
_cell.length_a   1.000
_cell.length_b   1.000
_cell.length_c   1.000
_cell.angle_alpha   90.00
_cell.angle_beta   90.00
_cell.angle_gamma   90.00
#
_symmetry.space_group_name_H-M   'P 1'
#
loop_
_entity.id
_entity.type
_entity.pdbx_description
1 polymer ?
#
loop_
_entity_poly.entity_id
_entity_poly.type
_entity_poly.pdbx_seq_one_letter_code
_entity_poly.pdbx_strand_id
1 'polypeptide(L)'
;MSLKELFGNIFGKKEEKKAGRAAAIKEYKIDKDFIEARIEVKDLSNFLQAFMAFMQSPEIKKLIKCPNVEIVLEASTNIRVRSKDGYEGTGFVNNLKIVCGGQFIGIIIAKFFDRRLFLTSPRLRRTVKKEETPFLKMSWMVPIEPITVFLKPEFVPKFAEKFWQFVEFYRDDYPNPLAARFAPLLSEVKK
;
A
#
# COMPACT_ATOMS: atom_id res chain seq x y z
N MET A 1 -8.57 27.71 27.95
CA MET A 1 -8.06 27.21 26.65
C MET A 1 -8.76 25.91 26.35
N SER A 2 -9.65 25.88 25.36
CA SER A 2 -10.49 24.71 25.09
C SER A 2 -9.85 23.81 24.03
N LEU A 3 -10.11 22.49 24.09
CA LEU A 3 -9.66 21.51 23.08
C LEU A 3 -10.11 21.86 21.64
N LYS A 4 -11.10 22.74 21.45
CA LYS A 4 -11.48 23.27 20.14
C LYS A 4 -10.45 24.24 19.55
N GLU A 5 -9.67 24.93 20.38
CA GLU A 5 -8.65 25.88 19.93
C GLU A 5 -7.34 25.18 19.52
N LEU A 6 -7.06 23.99 20.06
CA LEU A 6 -5.89 23.19 19.65
C LEU A 6 -6.11 22.38 18.36
N PHE A 7 -7.37 22.07 18.00
CA PHE A 7 -7.70 21.16 16.90
C PHE A 7 -8.60 21.78 15.81
N GLY A 8 -8.88 23.09 15.89
CA GLY A 8 -9.82 23.79 15.00
C GLY A 8 -9.49 23.78 13.51
N ASN A 9 -8.28 23.36 13.11
CA ASN A 9 -7.84 23.34 11.71
C ASN A 9 -7.54 21.95 11.13
N ILE A 10 -7.78 20.85 11.87
CA ILE A 10 -7.47 19.48 11.38
C ILE A 10 -8.71 18.77 10.82
N PHE A 11 -9.93 19.27 11.09
CA PHE A 11 -11.19 18.63 10.69
C PHE A 11 -11.95 19.39 9.59
N GLY A 12 -11.23 19.91 8.60
CA GLY A 12 -11.85 20.41 7.37
C GLY A 12 -11.78 19.36 6.28
N LYS A 13 -12.92 18.96 5.69
CA LYS A 13 -12.95 18.40 4.34
C LYS A 13 -12.23 19.39 3.42
N LYS A 14 -10.98 19.12 3.08
CA LYS A 14 -10.23 19.88 2.08
C LYS A 14 -10.17 19.05 0.81
N GLU A 15 -11.22 19.17 0.00
CA GLU A 15 -11.00 19.13 -1.45
C GLU A 15 -10.21 20.39 -1.82
N GLU A 16 -8.89 20.35 -1.67
CA GLU A 16 -8.00 21.35 -2.26
C GLU A 16 -7.21 20.69 -3.38
N LYS A 17 -7.72 20.83 -4.61
CA LYS A 17 -6.84 20.85 -5.78
C LYS A 17 -5.93 22.07 -5.65
N LYS A 18 -4.69 21.86 -5.23
CA LYS A 18 -3.58 22.79 -5.50
C LYS A 18 -2.45 22.05 -6.20
N ALA A 19 -2.16 22.53 -7.40
CA ALA A 19 -1.09 22.05 -8.26
C ALA A 19 0.28 22.32 -7.61
N GLY A 20 1.13 21.30 -7.56
CA GLY A 20 2.54 21.42 -7.21
C GLY A 20 3.07 20.28 -6.35
N ARG A 21 3.44 19.16 -7.00
CA ARG A 21 4.45 18.17 -6.57
C ARG A 21 4.28 17.50 -5.18
N ALA A 22 3.86 16.23 -5.24
CA ALA A 22 3.88 15.08 -4.29
C ALA A 22 2.44 14.53 -4.18
N ALA A 23 2.12 13.26 -4.00
CA ALA A 23 2.80 12.14 -3.37
C ALA A 23 2.10 10.84 -3.79
N ALA A 24 2.58 9.70 -3.32
CA ALA A 24 1.96 8.39 -3.41
C ALA A 24 0.54 8.29 -2.77
N ILE A 25 -0.21 9.38 -2.57
CA ILE A 25 -1.45 9.41 -1.76
C ILE A 25 -2.64 9.69 -2.65
N LYS A 26 -3.66 8.83 -2.54
CA LYS A 26 -4.97 9.05 -3.18
C LYS A 26 -5.97 9.67 -2.23
N GLU A 27 -6.09 9.10 -1.05
CA GLU A 27 -7.11 9.46 -0.05
C GLU A 27 -6.52 9.20 1.34
N TYR A 28 -6.92 10.00 2.33
CA TYR A 28 -6.60 9.73 3.72
C TYR A 28 -7.71 10.23 4.65
N LYS A 29 -7.83 9.58 5.80
CA LYS A 29 -8.72 9.95 6.89
C LYS A 29 -7.99 9.80 8.21
N ILE A 30 -7.99 10.85 9.01
CA ILE A 30 -7.51 10.83 10.38
C ILE A 30 -8.71 11.09 11.28
N ASP A 31 -9.04 10.10 12.09
CA ASP A 31 -10.02 10.20 13.16
C ASP A 31 -9.31 10.03 14.52
N LYS A 32 -10.01 10.30 15.61
CA LYS A 32 -9.50 10.07 16.97
C LYS A 32 -9.16 8.59 17.21
N ASP A 33 -9.84 7.70 16.48
CA ASP A 33 -9.80 6.25 16.71
C ASP A 33 -9.08 5.46 15.61
N PHE A 34 -8.75 6.09 14.46
CA PHE A 34 -7.99 5.47 13.38
C PHE A 34 -7.30 6.45 12.43
N ILE A 35 -6.21 6.00 11.81
CA ILE A 35 -5.60 6.61 10.62
C ILE A 35 -5.84 5.63 9.48
N GLU A 36 -6.39 6.12 8.39
CA GLU A 36 -6.56 5.37 7.15
C GLU A 36 -5.88 6.15 6.01
N ALA A 37 -5.04 5.48 5.23
CA ALA A 37 -4.40 6.06 4.06
C ALA A 37 -4.50 5.10 2.88
N ARG A 38 -4.88 5.63 1.71
CA ARG A 38 -4.85 4.93 0.43
C ARG A 38 -3.64 5.40 -0.36
N ILE A 39 -2.71 4.49 -0.60
CA ILE A 39 -1.37 4.78 -1.09
C ILE A 39 -1.16 4.14 -2.47
N GLU A 40 -0.81 4.92 -3.48
CA GLU A 40 -0.29 4.40 -4.75
C GLU A 40 1.09 3.80 -4.53
N VAL A 41 1.19 2.50 -4.76
CA VAL A 41 2.43 1.73 -4.64
C VAL A 41 2.61 0.96 -5.93
N LYS A 42 3.82 1.01 -6.50
CA LYS A 42 4.20 0.27 -7.72
C LYS A 42 4.93 -1.02 -7.40
N ASP A 43 5.63 -1.09 -6.28
CA ASP A 43 6.27 -2.30 -5.77
C ASP A 43 5.91 -2.50 -4.29
N LEU A 44 5.00 -3.44 -4.04
CA LEU A 44 4.54 -3.76 -2.69
C LEU A 44 5.68 -4.24 -1.79
N SER A 45 6.69 -4.92 -2.35
CA SER A 45 7.82 -5.43 -1.56
C SER A 45 8.66 -4.26 -1.05
N ASN A 46 8.96 -3.29 -1.91
CA ASN A 46 9.69 -2.08 -1.53
C ASN A 46 8.90 -1.24 -0.53
N PHE A 47 7.58 -1.11 -0.71
CA PHE A 47 6.73 -0.39 0.25
C PHE A 47 6.79 -1.03 1.63
N LEU A 48 6.60 -2.35 1.71
CA LEU A 48 6.61 -3.06 2.99
C LEU A 48 7.96 -2.92 3.70
N GLN A 49 9.07 -2.96 2.96
CA GLN A 49 10.41 -2.73 3.53
C GLN A 49 10.58 -1.30 4.05
N ALA A 50 10.21 -0.30 3.26
CA ALA A 50 10.31 1.11 3.65
C ALA A 50 9.40 1.44 4.84
N PHE A 51 8.18 0.91 4.84
CA PHE A 51 7.22 1.07 5.93
C PHE A 51 7.71 0.39 7.21
N MET A 52 8.28 -0.82 7.11
CA MET A 52 8.91 -1.47 8.26
C MET A 52 10.10 -0.68 8.81
N ALA A 53 10.97 -0.16 7.95
CA ALA A 53 12.07 0.69 8.38
C ALA A 53 11.58 1.96 9.10
N PHE A 54 10.50 2.58 8.59
CA PHE A 54 9.82 3.69 9.24
C PHE A 54 9.31 3.31 10.64
N MET A 55 8.54 2.22 10.76
CA MET A 55 7.99 1.73 12.04
C MET A 55 9.08 1.34 13.05
N GLN A 56 10.22 0.87 12.55
CA GLN A 56 11.36 0.46 13.35
C GLN A 56 12.30 1.63 13.73
N SER A 57 12.07 2.83 13.21
CA SER A 57 12.91 3.98 13.54
C SER A 57 12.78 4.37 15.03
N PRO A 58 13.87 4.83 15.69
CA PRO A 58 13.84 5.15 17.12
C PRO A 58 12.79 6.20 17.50
N GLU A 59 12.53 7.17 16.63
CA GLU A 59 11.50 8.19 16.84
C GLU A 59 10.11 7.56 16.88
N ILE A 60 9.77 6.71 15.90
CA ILE A 60 8.46 6.07 15.83
C ILE A 60 8.26 5.11 16.99
N LYS A 61 9.25 4.25 17.30
CA LYS A 61 9.18 3.34 18.45
C LYS A 61 8.87 4.06 19.76
N LYS A 62 9.47 5.23 19.98
CA LYS A 62 9.20 6.08 21.16
C LYS A 62 7.77 6.63 21.15
N LEU A 63 7.29 7.10 20.00
CA LEU A 63 5.93 7.64 19.86
C LEU A 63 4.86 6.57 20.11
N ILE A 64 5.05 5.37 19.55
CA ILE A 64 4.09 4.28 19.67
C ILE A 64 4.28 3.41 20.92
N LYS A 65 5.31 3.71 21.74
CA LYS A 65 5.73 2.94 22.93
C LYS A 65 5.91 1.45 22.64
N CYS A 66 6.40 1.13 21.45
CA CYS A 66 6.55 -0.25 20.98
C CYS A 66 8.01 -0.55 20.58
N PRO A 67 8.69 -1.48 21.27
CA PRO A 67 10.05 -1.84 20.91
C PRO A 67 10.14 -2.75 19.67
N ASN A 68 9.10 -3.54 19.39
CA ASN A 68 9.09 -4.50 18.28
C ASN A 68 7.76 -4.48 17.52
N VAL A 69 7.81 -3.93 16.30
CA VAL A 69 6.69 -3.91 15.35
C VAL A 69 6.92 -4.97 14.28
N GLU A 70 5.92 -5.78 13.99
CA GLU A 70 5.98 -6.82 12.97
C GLU A 70 4.80 -6.71 12.00
N ILE A 71 5.00 -7.19 10.77
CA ILE A 71 3.94 -7.36 9.77
C ILE A 71 3.77 -8.86 9.53
N VAL A 72 2.56 -9.35 9.74
CA VAL A 72 2.20 -10.77 9.64
C VAL A 72 1.09 -10.93 8.61
N LEU A 73 1.21 -11.92 7.73
CA LEU A 73 0.12 -12.26 6.81
C LEU A 73 -1.04 -12.87 7.62
N GLU A 74 -2.19 -12.19 7.62
CA GLU A 74 -3.41 -12.66 8.28
C GLU A 74 -4.27 -13.49 7.32
N ALA A 75 -4.45 -12.99 6.10
CA ALA A 75 -5.19 -13.70 5.06
C ALA A 75 -4.65 -13.40 3.66
N SER A 76 -4.72 -14.39 2.77
CA SER A 76 -4.45 -14.24 1.35
C SER A 76 -5.54 -14.93 0.54
N THR A 77 -6.16 -14.21 -0.39
CA THR A 77 -7.24 -14.75 -1.24
C THR A 77 -6.98 -14.45 -2.70
N ASN A 78 -7.33 -15.39 -3.58
CA ASN A 78 -7.24 -15.19 -5.02
C ASN A 78 -8.36 -14.27 -5.52
N ILE A 79 -8.03 -13.35 -6.43
CA ILE A 79 -8.99 -12.53 -7.15
C ILE A 79 -8.83 -12.73 -8.65
N ARG A 80 -9.90 -12.46 -9.40
CA ARG A 80 -9.82 -12.35 -10.86
C ARG A 80 -9.43 -10.93 -11.23
N VAL A 81 -8.44 -10.82 -12.09
CA VAL A 81 -8.02 -9.56 -12.69
C VAL A 81 -8.23 -9.60 -14.18
N ARG A 82 -8.62 -8.47 -14.76
CA ARG A 82 -8.83 -8.31 -16.20
C ARG A 82 -8.04 -7.12 -16.70
N SER A 83 -7.37 -7.29 -17.83
CA SER A 83 -6.74 -6.20 -18.57
C SER A 83 -7.77 -5.40 -19.37
N LYS A 84 -7.45 -4.15 -19.72
CA LYS A 84 -8.29 -3.34 -20.64
C LYS A 84 -8.59 -4.03 -21.98
N ASP A 85 -7.67 -4.88 -22.44
CA ASP A 85 -7.82 -5.67 -23.68
C ASP A 85 -8.63 -6.96 -23.50
N GLY A 86 -9.26 -7.16 -22.32
CA GLY A 86 -10.12 -8.31 -22.04
C GLY A 86 -9.39 -9.59 -21.65
N TYR A 87 -8.08 -9.55 -21.40
CA TYR A 87 -7.36 -10.72 -20.90
C TYR A 87 -7.60 -10.91 -19.41
N GLU A 88 -7.96 -12.12 -19.00
CA GLU A 88 -8.16 -12.46 -17.59
C GLU A 88 -7.00 -13.25 -17.03
N GLY A 89 -6.80 -13.14 -15.72
CA GLY A 89 -5.94 -14.02 -14.97
C GLY A 89 -6.14 -13.87 -13.46
N THR A 90 -5.17 -14.37 -12.70
CA THR A 90 -5.26 -14.44 -11.24
C THR A 90 -4.40 -13.36 -10.58
N GLY A 91 -5.00 -12.60 -9.67
CA GLY A 91 -4.31 -11.74 -8.71
C GLY A 91 -4.60 -12.21 -7.27
N PHE A 92 -4.17 -11.42 -6.30
CA PHE A 92 -4.28 -11.74 -4.88
C PHE A 92 -4.76 -10.52 -4.08
N VAL A 93 -5.50 -10.75 -3.01
CA VAL A 93 -5.69 -9.80 -1.91
C VAL A 93 -4.91 -10.34 -0.72
N ASN A 94 -4.00 -9.54 -0.18
CA ASN A 94 -3.37 -9.81 1.11
C ASN A 94 -3.86 -8.84 2.16
N ASN A 95 -4.21 -9.40 3.31
CA ASN A 95 -4.45 -8.69 4.56
C ASN A 95 -3.22 -8.92 5.45
N LEU A 96 -2.44 -7.87 5.64
CA LEU A 96 -1.19 -7.89 6.39
C LEU A 96 -1.39 -7.17 7.72
N LYS A 97 -1.45 -7.94 8.81
CA LYS A 97 -1.64 -7.43 10.16
C LYS A 97 -0.35 -6.78 10.66
N ILE A 98 -0.45 -5.59 11.21
CA ILE A 98 0.63 -4.89 11.89
C ILE A 98 0.46 -5.13 13.39
N VAL A 99 1.48 -5.69 14.04
CA VAL A 99 1.45 -6.03 15.46
C VAL A 99 2.58 -5.36 16.22
N CYS A 100 2.32 -5.02 17.49
CA CYS A 100 3.29 -4.52 18.45
C CYS A 100 3.27 -5.42 19.67
N GLY A 101 4.36 -6.16 19.95
CA GLY A 101 4.41 -7.05 21.12
C GLY A 101 3.23 -8.03 21.21
N GLY A 102 2.73 -8.52 20.05
CA GLY A 102 1.56 -9.38 19.95
C GLY A 102 0.20 -8.67 19.90
N GLN A 103 0.13 -7.37 20.17
CA GLN A 103 -1.10 -6.59 20.08
C GLN A 103 -1.32 -6.04 18.67
N PHE A 104 -2.57 -6.04 18.19
CA PHE A 104 -2.93 -5.47 16.90
C PHE A 104 -2.85 -3.95 16.92
N ILE A 105 -2.11 -3.38 15.96
CA ILE A 105 -1.95 -1.93 15.83
C ILE A 105 -2.41 -1.37 14.48
N GLY A 106 -2.67 -2.24 13.51
CA GLY A 106 -3.14 -1.84 12.20
C GLY A 106 -3.11 -2.98 11.18
N ILE A 107 -3.48 -2.67 9.95
CA ILE A 107 -3.56 -3.60 8.83
C ILE A 107 -3.19 -2.89 7.52
N ILE A 108 -2.51 -3.61 6.63
CA ILE A 108 -2.29 -3.22 5.23
C ILE A 108 -3.10 -4.17 4.36
N ILE A 109 -3.98 -3.62 3.54
CA ILE A 109 -4.78 -4.36 2.56
C ILE A 109 -4.22 -4.01 1.18
N ALA A 110 -3.76 -5.03 0.46
CA ALA A 110 -3.20 -4.85 -0.87
C ALA A 110 -3.83 -5.85 -1.85
N LYS A 111 -4.43 -5.34 -2.92
CA LYS A 111 -4.77 -6.14 -4.10
C LYS A 111 -3.67 -6.00 -5.12
N PHE A 112 -3.06 -7.10 -5.52
CA PHE A 112 -1.89 -7.09 -6.38
C PHE A 112 -1.87 -8.27 -7.34
N PHE A 113 -1.02 -8.17 -8.34
CA PHE A 113 -0.65 -9.28 -9.19
C PHE A 113 0.85 -9.54 -9.11
N ASP A 114 1.26 -10.73 -9.53
CA ASP A 114 2.66 -11.12 -9.63
C ASP A 114 2.88 -11.97 -10.90
N ARG A 115 4.03 -12.64 -10.99
CA ARG A 115 4.36 -13.55 -12.11
C ARG A 115 3.26 -14.58 -12.40
N ARG A 116 2.46 -14.99 -11.41
CA ARG A 116 1.41 -16.00 -11.56
C ARG A 116 0.29 -15.55 -12.48
N LEU A 117 0.09 -14.24 -12.66
CA LEU A 117 -0.83 -13.71 -13.67
C LEU A 117 -0.53 -14.28 -15.06
N PHE A 118 0.74 -14.25 -15.47
CA PHE A 118 1.19 -14.71 -16.78
C PHE A 118 1.28 -16.24 -16.86
N LEU A 119 1.54 -16.91 -15.73
CA LEU A 119 1.59 -18.37 -15.69
C LEU A 119 0.19 -19.00 -15.80
N THR A 120 -0.83 -18.29 -15.33
CA THR A 120 -2.23 -18.76 -15.31
C THR A 120 -3.06 -18.26 -16.50
N SER A 121 -2.54 -17.33 -17.30
CA SER A 121 -3.22 -16.77 -18.47
C SER A 121 -2.42 -17.02 -19.75
N PRO A 122 -2.76 -18.07 -20.54
CA PRO A 122 -2.05 -18.37 -21.79
C PRO A 122 -2.04 -17.20 -22.78
N ARG A 123 -3.08 -16.37 -22.78
CA ARG A 123 -3.18 -15.20 -23.65
C ARG A 123 -2.20 -14.09 -23.21
N LEU A 124 -2.15 -13.75 -21.93
CA LEU A 124 -1.15 -12.80 -21.41
C LEU A 124 0.27 -13.33 -21.59
N ARG A 125 0.49 -14.64 -21.43
CA ARG A 125 1.82 -15.21 -21.62
C ARG A 125 2.39 -15.00 -23.03
N ARG A 126 1.52 -15.02 -24.05
CA ARG A 126 1.93 -14.78 -25.46
C ARG A 126 2.35 -13.35 -25.74
N THR A 127 1.96 -12.40 -24.89
CA THR A 127 2.31 -10.99 -25.07
C THR A 127 3.60 -10.62 -24.35
N VAL A 128 4.20 -11.53 -23.58
CA VAL A 128 5.50 -11.36 -22.92
C VAL A 128 6.62 -11.37 -23.97
N LYS A 129 7.47 -10.34 -23.95
CA LYS A 129 8.61 -10.23 -24.86
C LYS A 129 9.77 -11.11 -24.39
N LYS A 130 10.71 -11.42 -25.30
CA LYS A 130 11.85 -12.30 -25.00
C LYS A 130 12.71 -11.72 -23.88
N GLU A 131 12.98 -10.42 -23.91
CA GLU A 131 13.71 -9.65 -22.90
C GLU A 131 12.99 -9.58 -21.54
N GLU A 132 11.67 -9.77 -21.51
CA GLU A 132 10.87 -9.76 -20.27
C GLU A 132 10.77 -11.15 -19.61
N THR A 133 11.13 -12.21 -20.33
CA THR A 133 11.01 -13.60 -19.86
C THR A 133 11.76 -13.87 -18.54
N PRO A 134 12.94 -13.29 -18.27
CA PRO A 134 13.61 -13.45 -16.97
C PRO A 134 12.74 -13.02 -15.77
N PHE A 135 11.88 -12.01 -15.93
CA PHE A 135 11.03 -11.50 -14.85
C PHE A 135 9.90 -12.46 -14.47
N LEU A 136 9.60 -13.46 -15.30
CA LEU A 136 8.69 -14.55 -14.94
C LEU A 136 9.30 -15.52 -13.92
N LYS A 137 10.62 -15.47 -13.68
CA LYS A 137 11.32 -16.30 -12.69
C LYS A 137 11.61 -15.57 -11.37
N MET A 138 11.40 -14.26 -11.33
CA MET A 138 11.65 -13.43 -10.15
C MET A 138 10.40 -13.30 -9.27
N SER A 139 10.59 -12.95 -8.00
CA SER A 139 9.50 -12.55 -7.12
C SER A 139 9.30 -11.05 -7.20
N TRP A 140 8.07 -10.62 -7.41
CA TRP A 140 7.65 -9.22 -7.41
C TRP A 140 6.15 -9.17 -7.17
N MET A 141 5.66 -8.07 -6.60
CA MET A 141 4.25 -7.91 -6.24
C MET A 141 3.84 -6.47 -6.55
N VAL A 142 2.89 -6.30 -7.46
CA VAL A 142 2.51 -4.98 -7.96
C VAL A 142 1.02 -4.76 -7.70
N PRO A 143 0.65 -3.77 -6.88
CA PRO A 143 -0.74 -3.43 -6.64
C PRO A 143 -1.49 -3.10 -7.93
N ILE A 144 -2.75 -3.56 -8.04
CA ILE A 144 -3.66 -3.21 -9.15
C ILE A 144 -4.52 -1.99 -8.82
N GLU A 145 -4.52 -1.57 -7.56
CA GLU A 145 -5.18 -0.38 -7.05
C GLU A 145 -4.38 0.15 -5.85
N PRO A 146 -4.62 1.39 -5.37
CA PRO A 146 -3.97 1.90 -4.18
C PRO A 146 -4.16 0.96 -2.99
N ILE A 147 -3.08 0.67 -2.27
CA ILE A 147 -3.16 -0.13 -1.04
C ILE A 147 -3.82 0.68 0.07
N THR A 148 -4.49 0.02 0.99
CA THR A 148 -5.04 0.67 2.19
C THR A 148 -4.15 0.35 3.37
N VAL A 149 -3.68 1.37 4.06
CA VAL A 149 -3.02 1.24 5.37
C VAL A 149 -3.96 1.81 6.41
N PHE A 150 -4.33 0.97 7.37
CA PHE A 150 -5.15 1.35 8.52
C PHE A 150 -4.34 1.17 9.79
N LEU A 151 -4.30 2.18 10.65
CA LEU A 151 -3.55 2.19 11.91
C LEU A 151 -4.47 2.70 13.04
N LYS A 152 -4.29 2.19 14.25
CA LYS A 152 -5.06 2.64 15.43
C LYS A 152 -4.29 3.71 16.23
N PRO A 153 -4.66 5.00 16.21
CA PRO A 153 -4.02 6.15 16.84
C PRO A 153 -4.22 6.25 18.35
N GLU A 154 -4.50 5.15 19.06
CA GLU A 154 -4.03 5.07 20.46
C GLU A 154 -2.54 5.50 20.54
N PHE A 155 -1.82 5.38 19.42
CA PHE A 155 -0.62 6.12 19.06
C PHE A 155 -0.87 7.62 18.83
N VAL A 156 -0.56 8.40 19.87
CA VAL A 156 -0.15 9.83 19.92
C VAL A 156 -0.29 10.63 18.61
N PRO A 157 -0.99 11.80 18.57
CA PRO A 157 -1.16 12.63 17.36
C PRO A 157 0.12 12.91 16.53
N LYS A 158 1.29 12.99 17.19
CA LYS A 158 2.60 13.13 16.52
C LYS A 158 2.96 11.95 15.61
N PHE A 159 2.47 10.76 15.91
CA PHE A 159 2.63 9.60 15.03
C PHE A 159 1.89 9.81 13.70
N ALA A 160 0.68 10.37 13.74
CA ALA A 160 -0.08 10.66 12.53
C ALA A 160 0.66 11.63 11.61
N GLU A 161 1.27 12.67 12.17
CA GLU A 161 2.11 13.62 11.43
C GLU A 161 3.33 12.92 10.79
N LYS A 162 4.02 12.05 11.54
CA LYS A 162 5.19 11.33 11.04
C LYS A 162 4.85 10.29 9.99
N PHE A 163 3.74 9.58 10.17
CA PHE A 163 3.21 8.67 9.17
C PHE A 163 2.85 9.43 7.89
N TRP A 164 2.19 10.58 8.02
CA TRP A 164 1.92 11.45 6.88
C TRP A 164 3.19 11.84 6.13
N GLN A 165 4.23 12.30 6.84
CA GLN A 165 5.52 12.62 6.23
C GLN A 165 6.12 11.41 5.49
N PHE A 166 6.09 10.23 6.11
CA PHE A 166 6.56 9.00 5.46
C PHE A 166 5.86 8.76 4.13
N VAL A 167 4.52 8.83 4.10
CA VAL A 167 3.77 8.57 2.87
C VAL A 167 3.97 9.69 1.84
N GLU A 168 4.06 10.94 2.28
CA GLU A 168 4.28 12.10 1.40
C GLU A 168 5.63 12.01 0.66
N PHE A 169 6.66 11.48 1.34
CA PHE A 169 8.01 11.31 0.78
C PHE A 169 8.27 9.93 0.18
N TYR A 170 7.38 8.95 0.38
CA TYR A 170 7.55 7.61 -0.18
C TYR A 170 7.55 7.64 -1.72
N ARG A 171 8.58 7.03 -2.32
CA ARG A 171 8.72 6.92 -3.78
C ARG A 171 9.20 5.52 -4.11
N ASP A 172 8.60 4.95 -5.15
CA ASP A 172 9.02 3.69 -5.75
C ASP A 172 8.84 3.72 -7.26
N ASP A 173 9.39 2.70 -7.91
CA ASP A 173 9.12 2.40 -9.30
C ASP A 173 8.76 0.93 -9.47
N TYR A 174 8.25 0.59 -10.64
CA TYR A 174 7.90 -0.79 -10.93
C TYR A 174 9.13 -1.71 -10.84
N PRO A 175 8.98 -2.93 -10.31
CA PRO A 175 10.09 -3.85 -10.08
C PRO A 175 10.77 -4.33 -11.37
N ASN A 176 10.10 -4.19 -12.51
CA ASN A 176 10.61 -4.56 -13.83
C ASN A 176 9.73 -4.00 -14.98
N PRO A 177 10.22 -4.02 -16.24
CA PRO A 177 9.46 -3.57 -17.40
C PRO A 177 8.13 -4.31 -17.64
N LEU A 178 8.06 -5.59 -17.29
CA LEU A 178 6.83 -6.38 -17.45
C LEU A 178 5.74 -5.85 -16.51
N ALA A 179 6.06 -5.65 -15.23
CA ALA A 179 5.18 -5.02 -14.26
C ALA A 179 4.73 -3.63 -14.72
N ALA A 180 5.67 -2.78 -15.17
CA ALA A 180 5.39 -1.42 -15.64
C ALA A 180 4.41 -1.38 -16.81
N ARG A 181 4.49 -2.36 -17.72
CA ARG A 181 3.63 -2.44 -18.91
C ARG A 181 2.21 -2.91 -18.58
N PHE A 182 2.04 -3.83 -17.63
CA PHE A 182 0.75 -4.44 -17.36
C PHE A 182 -0.02 -3.80 -16.21
N ALA A 183 0.65 -3.32 -15.15
CA ALA A 183 -0.03 -2.78 -13.98
C ALA A 183 -1.07 -1.68 -14.30
N PRO A 184 -0.78 -0.68 -15.16
CA PRO A 184 -1.74 0.38 -15.49
C PRO A 184 -2.96 -0.10 -16.30
N LEU A 185 -2.92 -1.34 -16.79
CA LEU A 185 -3.95 -1.94 -17.65
C LEU A 185 -4.86 -2.89 -16.89
N LEU A 186 -4.51 -3.27 -15.65
CA LEU A 186 -5.22 -4.29 -14.89
C LEU A 186 -6.24 -3.66 -13.94
N SER A 187 -7.34 -4.37 -13.75
CA SER A 187 -8.37 -4.05 -12.77
C SER A 187 -8.99 -5.32 -12.22
N GLU A 188 -9.52 -5.26 -11.00
CA GLU A 188 -10.27 -6.36 -10.42
C GLU A 188 -11.61 -6.55 -11.16
N VAL A 189 -11.99 -7.80 -11.39
CA VAL A 189 -13.34 -8.14 -11.87
C VAL A 189 -14.29 -8.20 -10.68
N LYS A 190 -15.09 -7.15 -10.48
CA LYS A 190 -16.19 -7.15 -9.51
C LYS A 190 -17.32 -8.05 -10.04
N LYS A 191 -17.75 -9.02 -9.24
CA LYS A 191 -18.92 -9.85 -9.53
C LYS A 191 -20.21 -9.09 -9.25
#